data_AF-A0A945F5D5-F1
#
_entry.id   AF-A0A945F5D5-F1
#
_cell.length_a   1.000
_cell.length_b   1.000
_cell.length_c   1.000
_cell.angle_alpha   90.00
_cell.angle_beta   90.00
_cell.angle_gamma   90.00
#
_symmetry.space_group_name_H-M   'P 1'
#
loop_
_entity.id
_entity.type
_entity.pdbx_description
1 polymer ?
#
loop_
_entity_poly.entity_id
_entity_poly.type
_entity_poly.pdbx_seq_one_letter_code
_entity_poly.pdbx_strand_id
1 'polypeptide(L)'
;SNPEAYGVAEFDGENIKSIVEKPTAPVSDAAVTGLYMYDPQVFDVIKGLSPSQRNELEITDVNNFYLEQGTLSHRTLDGFWGDSGESFDSLMEAAGLIRGSHLRNLNDHLDVDDRTSAGLADESVNVPKGTIKSLFS
;
A
#
# COMPACT_ATOMS: atom_id res chain seq x y z
N SER A 1 1.99 10.55 -3.88
CA SER A 1 3.05 9.69 -3.34
C SER A 1 3.73 10.43 -2.19
N ASN A 2 3.66 9.87 -0.99
CA ASN A 2 4.23 10.41 0.25
C ASN A 2 5.04 9.31 0.97
N PRO A 3 6.14 8.81 0.38
CA PRO A 3 6.84 7.62 0.88
C PRO A 3 7.39 7.80 2.32
N GLU A 4 7.70 9.02 2.73
CA GLU A 4 8.12 9.35 4.11
C GLU A 4 7.06 9.06 5.18
N ALA A 5 5.79 8.85 4.80
CA ALA A 5 4.73 8.48 5.72
C ALA A 5 4.70 6.98 6.06
N TYR A 6 5.49 6.15 5.37
CA TYR A 6 5.41 4.69 5.42
C TYR A 6 6.77 4.01 5.61
N GLY A 7 6.77 2.69 5.79
CA GLY A 7 7.97 1.87 5.60
C GLY A 7 8.36 1.83 4.11
N VAL A 8 9.61 2.13 3.79
CA VAL A 8 10.12 2.22 2.41
C VAL A 8 11.16 1.14 2.17
N ALA A 9 10.98 0.35 1.12
CA ALA A 9 11.87 -0.74 0.76
C ALA A 9 12.97 -0.29 -0.22
N GLU A 10 14.22 -0.61 0.08
CA GLU A 10 15.35 -0.57 -0.85
C GLU A 10 15.44 -1.92 -1.59
N PHE A 11 15.77 -1.89 -2.89
CA PHE A 11 15.89 -3.10 -3.71
C PHE A 11 17.31 -3.34 -4.18
N ASP A 12 17.70 -4.62 -4.23
CA ASP A 12 18.85 -5.11 -4.99
C ASP A 12 18.34 -6.11 -6.05
N GLY A 13 18.15 -5.59 -7.26
CA GLY A 13 17.45 -6.30 -8.33
C GLY A 13 15.99 -6.54 -7.98
N GLU A 14 15.58 -7.80 -7.94
CA GLU A 14 14.22 -8.21 -7.55
C GLU A 14 14.06 -8.39 -6.04
N ASN A 15 15.16 -8.44 -5.27
CA ASN A 15 15.09 -8.70 -3.83
C ASN A 15 15.03 -7.40 -3.03
N ILE A 16 14.39 -7.45 -1.86
CA ILE A 16 14.48 -6.37 -0.88
C ILE A 16 15.83 -6.46 -0.19
N LYS A 17 16.52 -5.31 -0.09
CA LYS A 17 17.80 -5.17 0.58
C LYS A 17 17.65 -4.61 1.99
N SER A 18 16.76 -3.64 2.18
CA SER A 18 16.49 -3.04 3.49
C SER A 18 15.09 -2.42 3.50
N ILE A 19 14.48 -2.27 4.68
CA ILE A 19 13.23 -1.53 4.86
C ILE A 19 13.46 -0.48 5.95
N VAL A 20 13.14 0.78 5.64
CA VAL A 20 13.31 1.91 6.56
C VAL A 20 11.96 2.51 6.88
N GLU A 21 11.66 2.64 8.17
CA GLU A 21 10.39 3.17 8.66
C GLU A 21 10.39 4.71 8.63
N LYS A 22 9.46 5.30 7.85
CA LYS A 22 9.27 6.76 7.70
C LYS A 22 10.59 7.52 7.48
N PRO A 23 11.35 7.19 6.42
CA PRO A 23 12.62 7.84 6.16
C PRO A 23 12.43 9.31 5.82
N THR A 24 13.28 10.18 6.37
CA THR A 24 13.31 11.61 6.00
C THR A 24 13.84 11.85 4.58
N ALA A 25 14.63 10.91 4.07
CA ALA A 25 15.13 10.87 2.71
C ALA A 25 14.88 9.46 2.14
N PRO A 26 13.70 9.21 1.52
CA PRO A 26 13.33 7.90 1.02
C PRO A 26 14.29 7.44 -0.09
N VAL A 27 14.76 6.20 0.03
CA VAL A 27 15.70 5.58 -0.93
C VAL A 27 15.00 5.09 -2.21
N SER A 28 13.67 5.00 -2.17
CA SER A 28 12.81 4.63 -3.29
C SER A 28 11.39 5.14 -3.07
N ASP A 29 10.53 5.03 -4.10
CA ASP A 29 9.09 5.28 -3.98
C ASP A 29 8.28 4.03 -3.55
N ALA A 30 8.96 2.93 -3.20
CA ALA A 30 8.32 1.66 -2.90
C ALA A 30 7.88 1.58 -1.44
N ALA A 31 6.67 2.05 -1.16
CA ALA A 31 6.02 1.90 0.14
C ALA A 31 5.60 0.45 0.41
N VAL A 32 5.88 0.00 1.62
CA VAL A 32 5.39 -1.26 2.19
C VAL A 32 3.95 -1.05 2.64
N THR A 33 3.03 -1.79 2.02
CA THR A 33 1.61 -1.73 2.37
C THR A 33 1.29 -2.41 3.69
N GLY A 34 0.16 -2.05 4.29
CA GLY A 34 -0.38 -2.68 5.49
C GLY A 34 -0.92 -4.10 5.33
N LEU A 35 -0.38 -4.90 4.40
CA LEU A 35 -0.73 -6.31 4.20
C LEU A 35 0.49 -7.18 4.48
N TYR A 36 0.37 -7.99 5.54
CA TYR A 36 1.43 -8.86 6.03
C TYR A 36 0.91 -10.27 6.27
N MET A 37 1.73 -11.27 5.97
CA MET A 37 1.53 -12.66 6.38
C MET A 37 2.78 -13.11 7.11
N TYR A 38 2.61 -13.82 8.22
CA TYR A 38 3.73 -14.36 9.00
C TYR A 38 3.38 -15.76 9.50
N ASP A 39 4.41 -16.57 9.69
CA ASP A 39 4.32 -17.80 10.47
C ASP A 39 4.19 -17.49 11.99
N PRO A 40 3.97 -18.52 12.84
CA PRO A 40 3.84 -18.30 14.29
C PRO A 40 5.08 -17.72 14.99
N GLN A 41 6.26 -17.72 14.35
CA GLN A 41 7.49 -17.19 14.96
C GLN A 41 7.36 -15.68 15.27
N VAL A 42 6.48 -14.98 14.54
CA VAL A 42 6.24 -13.54 14.69
C VAL A 42 5.89 -13.14 16.13
N PHE A 43 5.21 -14.01 16.88
CA PHE A 43 4.85 -13.72 18.26
C PHE A 43 6.06 -13.64 19.19
N ASP A 44 7.12 -14.38 18.90
CA ASP A 44 8.36 -14.31 19.67
C ASP A 44 9.22 -13.14 19.22
N VAL A 45 9.21 -12.80 17.94
CA VAL A 45 9.86 -11.59 17.39
C VAL A 45 9.28 -10.34 18.05
N ILE A 46 7.95 -10.20 18.08
CA ILE A 46 7.25 -9.04 18.66
C ILE A 46 7.61 -8.84 20.14
N LYS A 47 7.75 -9.92 20.91
CA LYS A 47 8.13 -9.85 22.34
C LYS A 47 9.55 -9.33 22.55
N GLY A 48 10.43 -9.50 21.55
CA GLY A 48 11.82 -9.06 21.59
C GLY A 48 12.04 -7.62 21.09
N LEU A 49 11.01 -6.98 20.52
CA LEU A 49 11.14 -5.62 20.00
C LEU A 49 11.34 -4.60 21.12
N SER A 50 12.09 -3.54 20.80
CA SER A 50 12.24 -2.36 21.64
C SER A 50 11.53 -1.17 20.98
N PRO A 51 10.97 -0.23 21.77
CA PRO A 51 10.34 0.96 21.20
C PRO A 51 11.31 1.77 20.34
N SER A 52 10.81 2.28 19.22
CA SER A 52 11.52 3.20 18.34
C SER A 52 11.73 4.58 18.99
N GLN A 53 12.39 5.49 18.29
CA GLN A 53 12.50 6.89 18.73
C GLN A 53 11.14 7.59 18.87
N ARG A 54 10.09 7.03 18.25
CA ARG A 54 8.70 7.50 18.36
C ARG A 54 7.93 6.84 19.51
N ASN A 55 8.60 5.96 20.26
CA ASN A 55 8.00 5.17 21.33
C ASN A 55 6.91 4.19 20.82
N GLU A 56 7.10 3.67 19.61
CA GLU A 56 6.22 2.69 18.95
C GLU A 56 6.98 1.36 18.75
N LEU A 57 6.26 0.24 18.71
CA LEU A 57 6.80 -1.03 18.23
C LEU A 57 6.52 -1.13 16.74
N GLU A 58 7.57 -1.06 15.92
CA GLU A 58 7.42 -0.90 14.47
C GLU A 58 7.25 -2.26 13.79
N ILE A 59 6.25 -2.39 12.92
CA ILE A 59 6.13 -3.57 12.06
C ILE A 59 7.32 -3.70 11.11
N THR A 60 7.97 -2.58 10.76
CA THR A 60 9.20 -2.55 9.97
C THR A 60 10.35 -3.30 10.66
N ASP A 61 10.43 -3.29 11.99
CA ASP A 61 11.44 -4.07 12.72
C ASP A 61 11.16 -5.57 12.63
N VAL A 62 9.89 -5.99 12.66
CA VAL A 62 9.50 -7.39 12.40
C VAL A 62 9.90 -7.78 10.97
N ASN A 63 9.60 -6.95 9.98
CA ASN A 63 9.96 -7.24 8.59
C ASN A 63 11.46 -7.36 8.40
N ASN A 64 12.25 -6.48 9.02
CA ASN A 64 13.70 -6.54 8.98
C ASN A 64 14.25 -7.80 9.65
N PHE A 65 13.62 -8.31 10.72
CA PHE A 65 14.00 -9.61 11.30
C PHE A 65 13.87 -10.75 10.28
N TYR A 66 12.74 -10.87 9.59
CA TYR A 66 12.56 -11.91 8.56
C TYR A 66 13.45 -11.68 7.33
N LEU A 67 13.75 -10.43 7.00
CA LEU A 67 14.70 -10.09 5.95
C LEU A 67 16.12 -10.56 6.29
N GLU A 68 16.58 -10.30 7.52
CA GLU A 68 17.88 -10.75 8.02
C GLU A 68 17.98 -12.28 8.08
N GLN A 69 16.88 -12.98 8.35
CA GLN A 69 16.80 -14.44 8.28
C GLN A 69 16.75 -15.00 6.85
N GLY A 70 16.55 -14.14 5.84
CA GLY A 70 16.37 -14.56 4.45
C GLY A 70 15.06 -15.29 4.18
N THR A 71 14.07 -15.15 5.06
CA THR A 71 12.76 -15.80 4.97
C THR A 71 11.65 -14.84 4.55
N LEU A 72 11.96 -13.56 4.36
CA LEU A 72 11.04 -12.58 3.82
C LEU A 72 10.86 -12.77 2.31
N SER A 73 9.61 -12.90 1.88
CA SER A 73 9.19 -12.78 0.49
C SER A 73 8.32 -11.54 0.30
N HIS A 74 8.14 -11.12 -0.95
CA HIS A 74 7.38 -9.91 -1.25
C HIS A 74 6.68 -10.04 -2.60
N ARG A 75 5.63 -9.24 -2.79
CA ARG A 75 4.95 -9.11 -4.07
C ARG A 75 4.66 -7.66 -4.36
N THR A 76 4.89 -7.28 -5.62
CA THR A 76 4.41 -6.00 -6.13
C THR A 76 2.94 -6.18 -6.54
N LEU A 77 2.08 -5.31 -6.04
CA LEU A 77 0.70 -5.16 -6.44
C LEU A 77 0.60 -4.04 -7.48
N ASP A 78 -0.15 -4.29 -8.54
CA ASP A 78 -0.52 -3.27 -9.51
C ASP A 78 -1.87 -2.68 -9.14
N GLY A 79 -2.01 -1.35 -9.23
CA GLY A 79 -3.29 -0.67 -9.03
C GLY A 79 -3.21 0.51 -8.08
N PHE A 80 -4.30 0.76 -7.36
CA PHE A 80 -4.38 1.79 -6.34
C PHE A 80 -4.38 1.17 -4.95
N TRP A 81 -3.57 1.76 -4.07
CA TRP A 81 -3.62 1.54 -2.63
C TRP A 81 -3.65 2.92 -1.99
N GLY A 82 -4.60 3.11 -1.08
CA GLY A 82 -4.77 4.35 -0.35
C GLY A 82 -4.94 4.05 1.12
N ASP A 83 -4.31 4.86 1.95
CA ASP A 83 -4.49 4.84 3.40
C ASP A 83 -5.50 5.91 3.80
N SER A 84 -6.72 5.48 4.16
CA SER A 84 -7.79 6.38 4.61
C SER A 84 -7.57 6.95 6.02
N GLY A 85 -6.48 6.59 6.69
CA GLY A 85 -6.07 7.14 7.98
C GLY A 85 -5.12 8.33 7.89
N GLU A 86 -4.52 8.59 6.73
CA GLU A 86 -3.51 9.66 6.56
C GLU A 86 -4.13 11.06 6.72
N SER A 87 -5.27 11.33 6.08
CA SER A 87 -5.96 12.62 6.17
C SER A 87 -7.44 12.52 5.78
N PHE A 88 -8.21 13.58 6.02
CA PHE A 88 -9.59 13.67 5.51
C PHE A 88 -9.62 13.64 3.97
N ASP A 89 -8.61 14.23 3.33
CA ASP A 89 -8.49 14.24 1.87
C ASP A 89 -8.20 12.84 1.33
N SER A 90 -7.35 12.05 1.99
CA SER A 90 -7.05 10.67 1.56
C SER A 90 -8.28 9.76 1.69
N LEU A 91 -9.10 9.95 2.73
CA LEU A 91 -10.40 9.28 2.87
C LEU A 91 -11.35 9.66 1.72
N MET A 92 -11.44 10.94 1.36
CA MET A 92 -12.31 11.42 0.28
C MET A 92 -11.86 10.89 -1.08
N GLU A 93 -10.55 10.86 -1.34
CA GLU A 93 -9.97 10.29 -2.56
C GLU A 93 -10.29 8.80 -2.69
N ALA A 94 -10.08 8.02 -1.62
CA ALA A 94 -10.40 6.59 -1.60
C ALA A 94 -11.89 6.34 -1.89
N ALA A 95 -12.79 7.12 -1.27
CA ALA A 95 -14.22 7.04 -1.52
C ALA A 95 -14.59 7.38 -2.97
N GLY A 96 -13.96 8.41 -3.54
CA GLY A 96 -14.12 8.81 -4.93
C GLY A 96 -13.71 7.70 -5.92
N LEU A 97 -12.59 7.03 -5.66
CA LEU A 97 -12.09 5.93 -6.47
C LEU A 97 -13.03 4.71 -6.45
N ILE A 98 -13.52 4.33 -5.27
CA ILE A 98 -14.51 3.25 -5.14
C ILE A 98 -15.78 3.59 -5.92
N ARG A 99 -16.31 4.82 -5.75
CA ARG A 99 -17.49 5.28 -6.49
C ARG A 99 -17.28 5.23 -8.01
N GLY A 100 -16.16 5.74 -8.51
CA GLY A 100 -15.83 5.72 -9.94
C GLY A 100 -15.69 4.30 -10.48
N SER A 101 -15.07 3.39 -9.73
CA SER A 101 -14.96 1.98 -10.11
C SER A 101 -16.32 1.27 -10.17
N HIS A 102 -17.21 1.54 -9.23
CA HIS A 102 -18.56 0.98 -9.21
C HIS A 102 -19.39 1.43 -10.40
N LEU A 103 -19.31 2.72 -10.77
CA LEU A 103 -20.02 3.26 -11.94
C LEU A 103 -19.53 2.64 -13.26
N ARG A 104 -18.23 2.38 -13.39
CA ARG A 104 -17.68 1.66 -14.57
C ARG A 104 -18.23 0.24 -14.67
N ASN A 105 -18.21 -0.52 -13.57
CA ASN A 105 -18.72 -1.89 -13.55
C ASN A 105 -20.23 -1.96 -13.86
N LEU A 106 -21.02 -0.94 -13.48
CA LEU A 106 -22.44 -0.88 -13.84
C LEU A 106 -22.65 -0.59 -15.33
N ASN A 107 -21.86 0.30 -15.92
CA ASN A 107 -21.92 0.58 -17.35
C ASN A 107 -21.51 -0.63 -18.22
N ASP A 108 -20.60 -1.47 -17.74
CA ASP A 108 -20.22 -2.71 -18.43
C ASP A 108 -21.33 -3.80 -18.40
N HIS A 109 -22.35 -3.63 -17.56
CA HIS A 109 -23.47 -4.57 -17.40
C HIS A 109 -24.81 -4.07 -17.94
N LEU A 110 -24.86 -2.84 -18.44
CA LEU A 110 -26.02 -2.31 -19.15
C LEU A 110 -25.68 -2.30 -20.64
N ASP A 111 -26.31 -3.19 -21.42
CA ASP A 111 -26.35 -3.05 -22.88
C ASP A 111 -26.90 -1.65 -23.18
N VAL A 112 -26.03 -0.77 -23.69
CA VAL A 112 -26.35 0.63 -23.95
C VAL A 112 -27.29 0.70 -25.14
N ASP A 113 -28.58 0.57 -24.85
CA ASP A 113 -29.66 0.92 -25.76
C ASP A 113 -30.79 1.59 -24.98
N ASP A 114 -30.47 2.68 -24.28
CA ASP A 114 -31.50 3.68 -23.99
C ASP A 114 -30.94 5.10 -24.02
N ARG A 115 -31.58 5.91 -24.84
CA ARG A 115 -31.24 7.31 -25.10
C ARG A 115 -31.83 8.18 -24.00
N THR A 116 -31.10 8.36 -22.91
CA THR A 116 -31.25 9.56 -22.09
C THR A 116 -29.89 10.07 -21.67
N SER A 117 -29.38 10.99 -22.47
CA SER A 117 -28.23 11.84 -22.18
C SER A 117 -28.53 12.74 -20.99
N ALA A 118 -28.42 12.21 -19.77
CA ALA A 118 -28.09 13.01 -18.61
C ALA A 118 -26.57 13.12 -18.58
N GLY A 119 -26.06 14.30 -18.91
CA GLY A 119 -24.62 14.60 -19.03
C GLY A 119 -23.88 14.43 -17.70
N LEU A 120 -23.54 13.20 -17.36
CA LEU A 120 -22.40 12.91 -16.51
C LEU A 120 -21.20 12.91 -17.44
N ALA A 121 -20.41 13.99 -17.37
CA ALA A 121 -19.12 14.02 -18.02
C ALA A 121 -18.37 12.73 -17.66
N ASP A 122 -17.83 12.07 -18.67
CA ASP A 122 -16.80 11.05 -18.53
C ASP A 122 -15.55 11.75 -17.98
N GLU A 123 -15.59 12.11 -16.70
CA GLU A 123 -14.41 12.39 -15.93
C GLU A 123 -13.77 11.03 -15.70
N SER A 124 -12.96 10.61 -16.66
CA SER A 124 -12.08 9.47 -16.51
C SER A 124 -11.29 9.70 -15.22
N VAL A 125 -11.70 9.03 -14.13
CA VAL A 125 -10.96 9.06 -12.87
C VAL A 125 -9.59 8.50 -13.18
N ASN A 126 -8.60 9.39 -13.28
CA ASN A 126 -7.21 9.05 -13.48
C ASN A 126 -6.76 8.33 -12.20
N VAL A 127 -6.80 7.00 -12.21
CA VAL A 127 -6.32 6.18 -11.10
C VAL A 127 -4.80 6.38 -11.06
N PRO A 128 -4.24 7.00 -10.00
CA PRO A 128 -2.81 7.17 -9.91
C PRO A 128 -2.15 5.80 -9.97
N LYS A 129 -1.24 5.61 -10.94
CA LYS A 129 -0.40 4.41 -11.01
C LYS A 129 0.67 4.54 -9.93
N GLY A 130 0.45 3.88 -8.80
CA GLY A 130 1.48 3.63 -7.79
C GLY A 130 2.03 2.22 -7.94
N THR A 131 3.33 2.04 -7.73
CA THR A 131 3.91 0.72 -7.51
C THR A 131 3.68 0.36 -6.04
N ILE A 132 2.83 -0.63 -5.79
CA ILE A 132 2.39 -1.02 -4.44
C ILE A 132 3.14 -2.30 -4.09
N LYS A 133 3.62 -2.50 -2.87
CA LYS A 133 4.28 -3.77 -2.49
C LYS A 133 3.74 -4.31 -1.17
N SER A 134 3.41 -5.60 -1.15
CA SER A 134 3.00 -6.35 0.03
C SER A 134 4.10 -7.32 0.43
N LEU A 135 4.26 -7.54 1.73
CA LEU A 135 5.28 -8.41 2.29
C LEU A 135 4.61 -9.70 2.79
N PHE A 136 5.27 -10.82 2.52
CA PHE A 136 4.80 -12.15 2.89
C PHE A 136 5.97 -12.91 3.52
N SER A 137 5.82 -13.39 4.74
CA SER A 137 6.77 -14.29 5.40
C SER A 137 6.11 -15.60 5.79
#